data_AF-A0A7X9MEY3-F1
#
_entry.id   AF-A0A7X9MEY3-F1
#
_cell.length_a   1.000
_cell.length_b   1.000
_cell.length_c   1.000
_cell.angle_alpha   90.00
_cell.angle_beta   90.00
_cell.angle_gamma   90.00
#
_symmetry.space_group_name_H-M   'P 1'
#
loop_
_entity.id
_entity.type
_entity.pdbx_description
1 polymer ?
#
loop_
_entity_poly.entity_id
_entity_poly.type
_entity_poly.pdbx_seq_one_letter_code
_entity_poly.pdbx_strand_id
1 'polypeptide(L)'
;MTEPTLSSQLLGLAVIFIGMFILMVLTAKNEKSDKQNVVVIIEETEDFREVARRNLRMCDRKSTYDTQPPIGLASSIEDVPQVFRACIEDYDRLAYDFQEEASNNELLRKQNAELLVENGRLLYQEMTLDFRKKPRKWRAKI
;
A
#
# COMPACT_ATOMS: atom_id res chain seq x y z
N MET A 1 35.97 -21.20 63.30
CA MET A 1 35.05 -21.01 62.16
C MET A 1 35.75 -21.59 60.94
N THR A 2 35.18 -22.58 60.27
CA THR A 2 35.79 -23.24 59.11
C THR A 2 35.45 -22.45 57.85
N GLU A 3 36.45 -21.82 57.24
CA GLU A 3 36.30 -21.10 55.97
C GLU A 3 36.03 -22.11 54.83
N PRO A 4 35.06 -21.83 53.94
CA PRO A 4 34.82 -22.70 52.80
C PRO A 4 36.02 -22.65 51.86
N THR A 5 36.60 -23.80 51.55
CA THR A 5 37.69 -23.93 50.56
C THR A 5 37.19 -23.52 49.17
N LEU A 6 38.04 -22.85 48.39
CA LEU A 6 37.76 -22.38 47.01
C LEU A 6 37.11 -23.47 46.13
N SER A 7 37.51 -24.73 46.32
CA SER A 7 36.94 -25.87 45.60
C SER A 7 35.45 -26.10 45.92
N SER A 8 35.01 -25.88 47.16
CA SER A 8 33.60 -26.07 47.54
C SER A 8 32.70 -24.95 46.98
N GLN A 9 33.23 -23.72 46.89
CA GLN A 9 32.54 -22.61 46.25
C GLN A 9 32.38 -22.81 44.74
N LEU A 10 33.44 -23.27 44.05
CA LEU A 10 33.39 -23.58 42.62
C LEU A 10 32.42 -24.72 42.31
N LEU A 11 32.39 -25.76 43.15
CA LEU A 11 31.50 -26.90 42.97
C LEU A 11 30.04 -26.51 43.22
N GLY A 12 29.77 -25.65 44.21
CA GLY A 12 28.45 -25.05 44.43
C GLY A 12 27.98 -24.22 43.23
N LEU A 13 28.86 -23.40 42.64
CA LEU A 13 28.54 -22.60 41.46
C LEU A 13 28.21 -23.46 40.24
N ALA A 14 28.97 -24.54 40.03
CA ALA A 14 28.74 -25.48 38.93
C ALA A 14 27.38 -26.19 39.05
N VAL A 15 27.00 -26.60 40.26
CA VAL A 15 25.69 -27.24 40.52
C VAL A 15 24.54 -26.26 40.24
N ILE A 16 24.65 -25.00 40.67
CA ILE A 16 23.65 -23.97 40.38
C ILE A 16 23.53 -23.74 38.87
N PHE A 17 24.65 -23.70 38.15
CA PHE A 17 24.67 -23.48 36.71
C PHE A 17 23.99 -24.62 35.93
N ILE A 18 24.29 -25.87 36.30
CA ILE A 18 23.67 -27.06 35.71
C ILE A 18 22.17 -27.10 36.04
N GLY A 19 21.79 -26.78 37.28
CA GLY A 19 20.39 -26.69 37.70
C GLY A 19 19.60 -25.65 36.90
N MET A 20 20.15 -24.45 36.73
CA MET A 20 19.54 -23.41 35.89
C MET A 20 19.44 -23.82 34.42
N PHE A 21 20.45 -24.51 33.89
CA PHE A 21 20.42 -24.98 32.50
C PHE A 21 19.31 -26.02 32.26
N ILE A 22 19.14 -26.98 33.17
CA ILE A 22 18.06 -27.98 33.09
C ILE A 22 16.68 -27.30 33.18
N LEU A 23 16.52 -26.35 34.11
CA LEU A 23 15.27 -25.57 34.23
C LEU A 23 14.96 -24.82 32.94
N MET A 24 15.95 -24.13 32.36
CA MET A 24 15.76 -23.38 31.10
C MET A 24 15.36 -24.29 29.94
N VAL A 25 15.96 -25.48 29.82
CA VAL A 25 15.60 -26.46 28.78
C VAL A 25 14.18 -27.00 28.99
N LEU A 26 13.78 -27.27 30.24
CA LEU A 26 12.42 -27.71 30.56
C LEU A 26 11.37 -26.62 30.28
N THR A 27 11.65 -25.37 30.65
CA THR A 27 10.78 -24.23 30.34
C THR A 27 10.61 -24.06 28.83
N ALA A 28 11.70 -24.16 28.05
CA ALA A 28 11.65 -24.04 26.59
C ALA A 28 10.89 -25.19 25.91
N LYS A 29 10.90 -26.41 26.49
CA LYS A 29 10.11 -27.55 25.97
C LYS A 29 8.62 -27.38 26.28
N ASN A 30 8.28 -26.97 27.50
CA ASN A 30 6.89 -26.77 27.91
C ASN A 30 6.22 -25.59 27.18
N GLU A 31 6.96 -24.51 26.92
CA GLU A 31 6.43 -23.36 26.18
C GLU A 31 6.03 -23.73 24.74
N LYS A 32 6.78 -24.64 24.10
CA LYS A 32 6.47 -25.11 22.75
C LYS A 32 5.27 -26.06 22.75
N SER A 33 5.17 -26.97 23.72
CA SER A 33 4.06 -27.94 23.78
C SER A 33 2.73 -27.27 24.07
N ASP A 34 2.67 -26.24 24.90
CA ASP A 34 1.39 -25.61 25.25
C ASP A 34 0.87 -24.72 24.11
N LYS A 35 1.77 -23.99 23.43
CA LYS A 35 1.40 -23.19 22.25
C LYS A 35 1.10 -24.06 21.03
N GLN A 36 1.86 -25.14 20.80
CA GLN A 36 1.60 -26.05 19.69
C GLN A 36 0.39 -26.93 19.95
N ASN A 37 0.17 -27.49 21.15
CA ASN A 37 -1.03 -28.31 21.41
C ASN A 37 -2.31 -27.50 21.28
N VAL A 38 -2.37 -26.26 21.77
CA VAL A 38 -3.58 -25.44 21.63
C VAL A 38 -3.86 -25.06 20.17
N VAL A 39 -2.82 -24.80 19.37
CA VAL A 39 -2.98 -24.52 17.92
C VAL A 39 -3.32 -25.79 17.14
N VAL A 40 -2.64 -26.91 17.42
CA VAL A 40 -2.81 -28.19 16.72
C VAL A 40 -4.17 -28.82 17.03
N ILE A 41 -4.66 -28.76 18.27
CA ILE A 41 -5.97 -29.33 18.64
C ILE A 41 -7.13 -28.60 17.92
N ILE A 42 -6.96 -27.32 17.56
CA ILE A 42 -7.96 -26.56 16.79
C ILE A 42 -7.85 -26.85 15.28
N GLU A 43 -6.65 -27.18 14.80
CA GLU A 43 -6.34 -27.41 13.39
C GLU A 43 -6.62 -28.85 12.93
N GLU A 44 -6.67 -29.83 13.84
CA GLU A 44 -6.79 -31.26 13.47
C GLU A 44 -8.21 -31.74 13.14
N THR A 45 -9.27 -31.02 13.58
CA THR A 45 -10.66 -31.49 13.38
C THR A 45 -11.44 -30.77 12.28
N GLU A 46 -11.08 -29.53 11.94
CA GLU A 46 -11.67 -28.78 10.82
C GLU A 46 -10.57 -27.93 10.16
N ASP A 47 -10.47 -27.98 8.83
CA ASP A 47 -9.53 -27.14 8.07
C ASP A 47 -9.72 -25.68 8.50
N PHE A 48 -8.66 -25.02 8.99
CA PHE A 48 -8.70 -23.59 9.38
C PHE A 48 -9.36 -22.71 8.31
N ARG A 49 -9.18 -23.08 7.04
CA ARG A 49 -9.75 -22.39 5.88
C ARG A 49 -11.28 -22.48 5.83
N GLU A 50 -11.87 -23.59 6.27
CA GLU A 50 -13.32 -23.77 6.35
C GLU A 50 -13.92 -22.98 7.51
N VAL A 51 -13.26 -23.03 8.68
CA VAL A 51 -13.63 -22.22 9.86
C VAL A 51 -13.57 -20.73 9.53
N ALA A 52 -12.48 -20.27 8.90
CA ALA A 52 -12.33 -18.89 8.46
C ALA A 52 -13.42 -18.49 7.45
N ARG A 53 -13.77 -19.35 6.49
CA ARG A 53 -14.88 -19.08 5.55
C ARG A 53 -16.22 -19.01 6.25
N ARG A 54 -16.51 -19.92 7.17
CA ARG A 54 -17.77 -19.94 7.94
C ARG A 54 -17.88 -18.67 8.78
N ASN A 55 -16.81 -18.28 9.46
CA ASN A 55 -16.75 -17.05 10.26
C ASN A 55 -16.89 -15.81 9.37
N LEU A 56 -16.20 -15.72 8.24
CA LEU A 56 -16.36 -14.61 7.28
C LEU A 56 -17.76 -14.53 6.67
N ARG A 57 -18.45 -15.67 6.54
CA ARG A 57 -19.85 -15.73 6.08
C ARG A 57 -20.85 -15.35 7.16
N MET A 58 -20.56 -15.67 8.42
CA MET A 58 -21.40 -15.37 9.59
C MET A 58 -21.08 -14.03 10.25
N CYS A 59 -19.96 -13.39 9.91
CA CYS A 59 -19.59 -12.08 10.42
C CYS A 59 -20.56 -11.03 9.88
N ASP A 60 -21.11 -10.21 10.78
CA ASP A 60 -21.90 -9.05 10.39
C ASP A 60 -20.99 -8.12 9.59
N ARG A 61 -21.25 -8.01 8.28
CA ARG A 61 -20.48 -7.14 7.37
C ARG A 61 -20.78 -5.67 7.62
N LYS A 62 -21.74 -5.37 8.49
CA LYS A 62 -22.04 -3.99 8.85
C LYS A 62 -20.87 -3.41 9.61
N SER A 63 -20.30 -2.35 9.05
CA SER A 63 -19.39 -1.49 9.78
C SER A 63 -20.09 -0.98 11.03
N THR A 64 -19.34 -0.73 12.10
CA THR A 64 -19.88 -0.05 13.30
C THR A 64 -20.61 1.25 12.92
N TYR A 65 -20.14 1.91 11.87
CA TYR A 65 -20.71 3.15 11.33
C TYR A 65 -22.00 2.96 10.50
N ASP A 66 -22.36 1.73 10.13
CA ASP A 66 -23.61 1.44 9.41
C ASP A 66 -24.84 1.46 10.35
N THR A 67 -24.61 1.31 11.67
CA THR A 67 -25.68 1.29 12.69
C THR A 67 -25.55 2.42 13.71
N GLN A 68 -24.33 2.91 13.95
CA GLN A 68 -24.07 4.01 14.87
C GLN A 68 -23.33 5.11 14.12
N PRO A 69 -23.94 6.29 13.90
CA PRO A 69 -23.22 7.39 13.28
C PRO A 69 -21.99 7.74 14.13
N PRO A 70 -20.86 8.11 13.51
CA PRO A 70 -19.67 8.49 14.25
C PRO A 70 -19.98 9.67 15.18
N ILE A 71 -19.86 9.44 16.48
CA ILE A 71 -20.12 10.45 17.50
C ILE A 71 -18.91 11.39 17.54
N GLY A 72 -19.15 12.70 17.39
CA GLY A 72 -18.11 13.74 17.44
C GLY A 72 -17.56 14.20 16.09
N LEU A 73 -18.02 13.62 14.97
CA LEU A 73 -17.84 14.22 13.63
C LEU A 73 -19.05 15.07 13.25
N ALA A 74 -18.79 16.17 12.55
CA ALA A 74 -19.83 16.98 11.93
C ALA A 74 -20.62 16.14 10.92
N SER A 75 -21.94 16.03 11.13
CA SER A 75 -22.83 15.24 10.28
C SER A 75 -23.12 15.91 8.94
N SER A 76 -23.03 17.24 8.90
CA SER A 76 -23.24 18.08 7.73
C SER A 76 -22.12 19.12 7.61
N ILE A 77 -21.94 19.69 6.41
CA ILE A 77 -20.98 20.79 6.22
C ILE A 77 -21.40 22.02 7.04
N GLU A 78 -22.69 22.13 7.34
CA GLU A 78 -23.28 23.15 8.20
C GLU A 78 -22.80 23.06 9.65
N ASP A 79 -22.49 21.86 10.13
CA ASP A 79 -21.97 21.61 11.48
C ASP A 79 -20.46 21.88 11.60
N VAL A 80 -19.77 22.09 10.47
CA VAL A 80 -18.33 22.38 10.43
C VAL A 80 -18.11 23.85 10.83
N PRO A 81 -17.17 24.15 11.77
CA PRO A 81 -16.84 25.51 12.15
C PRO A 81 -16.51 26.37 10.91
N GLN A 82 -16.99 27.61 10.89
CA GLN A 82 -16.91 28.50 9.73
C GLN A 82 -15.49 28.66 9.17
N VAL A 83 -14.48 28.68 10.04
CA VAL A 83 -13.06 28.76 9.64
C VAL A 83 -12.67 27.60 8.72
N PHE A 84 -13.12 26.38 9.02
CA PHE A 84 -12.83 25.21 8.19
C PHE A 84 -13.70 25.17 6.93
N ARG A 85 -14.92 25.70 6.97
CA ARG A 85 -15.79 25.76 5.79
C ARG A 85 -15.18 26.61 4.67
N ALA A 86 -14.65 27.78 5.03
CA ALA A 86 -13.94 28.64 4.08
C ALA A 86 -12.75 27.91 3.45
N CYS A 87 -11.97 27.17 4.25
CA CYS A 87 -10.87 26.36 3.72
C CYS A 87 -11.36 25.26 2.77
N ILE A 88 -12.47 24.59 3.08
CA ILE A 88 -13.03 23.53 2.22
C ILE A 88 -13.49 24.12 0.89
N GLU A 89 -14.22 25.24 0.91
CA GLU A 89 -14.67 25.93 -0.30
C GLU A 89 -13.50 26.39 -1.18
N ASP A 90 -12.41 26.89 -0.56
CA ASP A 90 -11.19 27.26 -1.28
C ASP A 90 -10.52 26.03 -1.93
N TYR A 91 -10.47 24.90 -1.23
CA TYR A 91 -9.93 23.65 -1.79
C TYR A 91 -10.79 23.12 -2.94
N ASP A 92 -12.11 23.15 -2.81
CA ASP A 92 -13.03 22.71 -3.87
C ASP A 92 -12.89 23.58 -5.12
N ARG A 93 -12.76 24.89 -4.94
CA ARG A 93 -12.48 25.82 -6.03
C ARG A 93 -11.14 25.52 -6.70
N LEU A 94 -10.09 25.31 -5.92
CA LEU A 94 -8.77 24.97 -6.45
C LEU A 94 -8.79 23.65 -7.23
N ALA A 95 -9.50 22.65 -6.73
CA ALA A 95 -9.67 21.37 -7.42
C ALA A 95 -10.39 21.54 -8.76
N TYR A 96 -11.42 22.38 -8.80
CA TYR A 96 -12.14 22.72 -10.03
C TYR A 96 -11.22 23.40 -11.06
N ASP A 97 -10.48 24.43 -10.64
CA ASP A 97 -9.57 25.17 -11.52
C ASP A 97 -8.49 24.24 -12.11
N PHE A 98 -7.93 23.32 -11.31
CA PHE A 98 -6.98 22.32 -11.81
C PHE A 98 -7.60 21.35 -12.82
N GLN A 99 -8.84 20.94 -12.60
CA GLN A 99 -9.54 20.05 -13.51
C GLN A 99 -9.83 20.74 -14.85
N GLU A 100 -10.25 22.00 -14.82
CA GLU A 100 -10.47 22.81 -16.02
C GLU A 100 -9.17 22.97 -16.82
N GLU A 101 -8.08 23.34 -16.14
CA GLU A 101 -6.77 23.50 -16.77
C GLU A 101 -6.24 22.18 -17.37
N ALA A 102 -6.47 21.05 -16.70
CA ALA A 102 -6.14 19.74 -17.25
C ALA A 102 -6.94 19.43 -18.52
N SER A 103 -8.24 19.77 -18.55
CA SER A 103 -9.10 19.59 -19.72
C SER A 103 -8.66 20.46 -20.90
N ASN A 104 -8.34 21.74 -20.65
CA ASN A 104 -7.84 22.67 -21.64
C ASN A 104 -6.50 22.19 -22.25
N ASN A 105 -5.58 21.71 -21.41
CA ASN A 105 -4.32 21.16 -21.86
C ASN A 105 -4.50 19.88 -22.70
N GLU A 106 -5.46 19.02 -22.35
CA GLU A 106 -5.80 17.86 -23.17
C GLU A 106 -6.32 18.26 -24.56
N LEU A 107 -7.18 19.27 -24.62
CA LEU A 107 -7.69 19.82 -25.88
C LEU A 107 -6.55 20.39 -26.75
N LEU A 108 -5.67 21.20 -26.17
CA LEU A 108 -4.52 21.76 -26.87
C LEU A 108 -3.57 20.67 -27.38
N ARG A 109 -3.35 19.60 -26.60
CA ARG A 109 -2.55 18.44 -27.04
C ARG A 109 -3.15 17.76 -28.27
N LYS A 110 -4.48 17.60 -28.32
CA LYS A 110 -5.17 17.02 -29.48
C LYS A 110 -5.01 17.91 -30.71
N GLN A 111 -5.25 19.21 -30.57
CA GLN A 111 -5.08 20.17 -31.66
C GLN A 111 -3.64 20.20 -32.20
N ASN A 112 -2.65 20.20 -31.33
CA ASN A 112 -1.24 20.18 -31.74
C ASN A 112 -0.88 18.87 -32.47
N ALA A 113 -1.44 17.74 -32.05
CA ALA A 113 -1.23 16.47 -32.75
C ALA A 113 -1.84 16.49 -34.17
N GLU A 114 -3.04 17.04 -34.32
CA GLU A 114 -3.68 17.23 -35.63
C GLU A 114 -2.86 18.17 -36.53
N LEU A 115 -2.38 19.29 -36.00
CA LEU A 115 -1.52 20.24 -36.73
C LEU A 115 -0.20 19.59 -37.18
N LEU A 116 0.42 18.75 -36.34
CA LEU A 116 1.63 18.03 -36.71
C LEU A 116 1.40 17.08 -37.89
N VAL A 117 0.27 16.37 -37.90
CA VAL A 117 -0.12 15.48 -39.00
C VAL A 117 -0.35 16.28 -40.28
N GLU A 118 -1.07 17.40 -40.18
CA GLU A 118 -1.37 18.28 -41.31
C GLU A 118 -0.08 18.88 -41.91
N ASN A 119 0.82 19.38 -41.06
CA ASN A 119 2.11 19.91 -41.49
C ASN A 119 2.96 18.85 -42.20
N GLY A 120 2.97 17.62 -41.71
CA GLY A 120 3.65 16.51 -42.38
C GLY A 120 3.08 16.22 -43.78
N ARG A 121 1.74 16.26 -43.91
CA ARG A 121 1.06 16.08 -45.20
C ARG A 121 1.41 17.20 -46.18
N LEU A 122 1.37 18.45 -45.73
CA LEU A 122 1.71 19.62 -46.55
C LEU A 122 3.16 19.58 -47.02
N LEU A 123 4.09 19.22 -46.13
CA LEU A 123 5.50 19.06 -46.48
C LEU A 123 5.69 17.99 -47.57
N TYR A 124 5.01 16.85 -47.46
CA TYR A 124 5.05 15.81 -48.48
C TYR A 124 4.49 16.29 -49.82
N GLN A 125 3.36 17.01 -49.81
CA GLN A 125 2.79 17.62 -51.01
C GLN A 125 3.75 18.64 -51.65
N GLU A 126 4.41 19.46 -50.86
CA GLU A 126 5.38 20.44 -51.37
C GLU A 126 6.59 19.75 -51.98
N MET A 127 7.17 18.75 -51.31
CA MET A 127 8.31 17.98 -51.84
C MET A 127 7.96 17.27 -53.15
N THR A 128 6.77 16.68 -53.25
CA THR A 128 6.33 16.01 -54.49
C THR A 128 6.10 17.01 -55.63
N LEU A 129 5.58 18.20 -55.35
CA LEU A 129 5.47 19.28 -56.32
C LEU A 129 6.84 19.82 -56.76
N ASP A 130 7.79 20.04 -55.84
CA ASP A 130 9.16 20.48 -56.17
C ASP A 130 9.90 19.40 -56.98
N PHE A 131 9.74 18.11 -56.62
CA PHE A 131 10.28 16.99 -57.40
C PHE A 131 9.76 17.00 -58.84
N ARG A 132 8.45 17.17 -59.02
CA ARG A 132 7.82 17.25 -60.36
C ARG A 132 8.33 18.44 -61.17
N LYS A 133 8.52 19.60 -60.52
CA LYS A 133 9.01 20.82 -61.18
C LYS A 133 10.51 20.77 -61.50
N LYS A 134 11.33 20.15 -60.63
CA LYS A 134 12.81 20.15 -60.72
C LYS A 134 13.38 18.73 -60.64
N PRO A 135 13.06 17.82 -61.58
CA PRO A 135 13.46 16.42 -61.50
C PRO A 135 14.99 16.23 -61.53
N ARG A 136 15.74 17.14 -62.16
CA ARG A 136 17.21 17.07 -62.20
C ARG A 136 17.88 17.37 -60.85
N LYS A 137 17.27 18.20 -59.99
CA LYS A 137 17.78 18.55 -58.65
C LYS A 137 17.73 17.35 -57.71
N TRP A 138 16.73 16.49 -57.88
CA TRP A 138 16.41 15.38 -56.99
C TRP A 138 16.84 14.01 -57.53
N ARG A 139 17.46 13.94 -58.71
CA ARG A 139 18.09 12.70 -59.18
C ARG A 139 19.32 12.42 -58.34
N ALA A 140 19.34 11.28 -57.64
CA ALA A 140 20.58 10.74 -57.11
C ALA A 140 21.55 10.48 -58.28
N LYS A 141 22.79 10.99 -58.18
CA LYS A 141 23.88 10.49 -59.01
C LYS A 141 24.19 9.08 -58.51
N ILE A 142 23.70 8.08 -59.24
CA ILE A 142 24.14 6.68 -59.13
C ILE A 142 25.52 6.59 -59.74
#